data_AF-A0A415GEK3-F1
#
_entry.id   AF-A0A415GEK3-F1
#
_cell.length_a   1.000
_cell.length_b   1.000
_cell.length_c   1.000
_cell.angle_alpha   90.00
_cell.angle_beta   90.00
_cell.angle_gamma   90.00
#
_symmetry.space_group_name_H-M   'P 1'
#
loop_
_entity.id
_entity.type
_entity.pdbx_description
1 polymer ?
#
loop_
_entity_poly.entity_id
_entity_poly.type
_entity_poly.pdbx_seq_one_letter_code
_entity_poly.pdbx_strand_id
1 'polypeptide(L)'
;MIVADFRNVNKFGNQLVAKWHVPQGADYKNVAAFDMGTIYEYGKVGLSEEARKVALETGNNDIFYNLHTKLLSTTYVCVNNYRMMNAKEKSATAIAMAKVTLEFLPGIAKMAGNIAVKAAETAAAKTKGYFVRTNAYLFKLDWDSEKTLEMYNKYWNNVADFNANANYQLKYVGRSSKYAGAGLTMKSANLDKLIARGALRATDAAFAALQRDYDEFRPMSSLHEEDGKLVAYIGTKEGVKAGDKFDVFMCQKTDKEIEWKKVGTIKVAKNSVWDNQEGANETLEGEAEDGEKKEGNAELKYTIFDGKPGKKVGEGCLIRLAK
;
A
#
# COMPACT_ATOMS: atom_id res chain seq x y z
N MET A 1 -8.83 -21.23 -2.33
CA MET A 1 -8.34 -22.61 -2.10
C MET A 1 -6.87 -22.74 -2.51
N ILE A 2 -6.50 -22.67 -3.79
CA ILE A 2 -5.11 -22.87 -4.28
C ILE A 2 -4.04 -22.00 -3.57
N VAL A 3 -4.33 -20.73 -3.29
CA VAL A 3 -3.35 -19.82 -2.65
C VAL A 3 -3.21 -20.05 -1.14
N ALA A 4 -4.24 -20.60 -0.47
CA ALA A 4 -4.19 -20.89 0.97
C ALA A 4 -3.42 -22.19 1.24
N ASP A 5 -3.66 -23.23 0.44
CA ASP A 5 -2.99 -24.53 0.58
C ASP A 5 -1.49 -24.44 0.25
N PHE A 6 -1.10 -23.66 -0.76
CA PHE A 6 0.31 -23.44 -1.12
C PHE A 6 1.13 -22.79 0.02
N ARG A 7 0.51 -22.00 0.89
CA ARG A 7 1.20 -21.27 1.95
C ARG A 7 1.55 -22.13 3.15
N ASN A 8 0.63 -23.01 3.52
CA ASN A 8 0.77 -23.89 4.66
C ASN A 8 1.82 -24.97 4.37
N VAL A 9 1.89 -25.47 3.12
CA VAL A 9 2.89 -26.46 2.69
C VAL A 9 4.32 -25.90 2.72
N ASN A 10 4.51 -24.60 2.45
CA ASN A 10 5.84 -23.99 2.35
C ASN A 10 6.30 -23.24 3.61
N LYS A 11 5.58 -23.34 4.74
CA LYS A 11 5.90 -22.64 6.00
C LYS A 11 6.19 -21.13 5.81
N PHE A 12 5.41 -20.44 4.97
CA PHE A 12 5.66 -19.03 4.65
C PHE A 12 5.64 -18.10 5.87
N GLY A 13 4.77 -18.36 6.86
CA GLY A 13 4.78 -17.57 8.10
C GLY A 13 6.11 -17.70 8.84
N ASN A 14 6.67 -18.91 8.96
CA ASN A 14 7.99 -19.12 9.56
C ASN A 14 9.08 -18.37 8.79
N GLN A 15 9.06 -18.43 7.45
CA GLN A 15 10.03 -17.73 6.63
C GLN A 15 9.99 -16.22 6.84
N LEU A 16 8.81 -15.63 7.05
CA LEU A 16 8.68 -14.19 7.36
C LEU A 16 9.25 -13.87 8.73
N VAL A 17 8.93 -14.68 9.74
CA VAL A 17 9.49 -14.53 11.09
C VAL A 17 11.02 -14.64 11.02
N ALA A 18 11.54 -15.66 10.34
CA ALA A 18 12.97 -15.86 10.16
C ALA A 18 13.64 -14.66 9.49
N LYS A 19 13.07 -14.11 8.40
CA LYS A 19 13.63 -12.93 7.70
C LYS A 19 13.85 -11.72 8.59
N TRP A 20 13.04 -11.54 9.64
CA TRP A 20 13.24 -10.47 10.60
C TRP A 20 14.37 -10.75 11.60
N HIS A 21 14.68 -12.01 11.86
CA HIS A 21 15.60 -12.47 12.91
C HIS A 21 16.85 -13.15 12.36
N VAL A 22 17.20 -12.93 11.10
CA VAL A 22 18.46 -13.37 10.51
C VAL A 22 19.10 -12.20 9.76
N PRO A 23 20.43 -12.21 9.53
CA PRO A 23 21.09 -11.16 8.78
C PRO A 23 20.58 -11.13 7.33
N GLN A 24 20.60 -9.96 6.68
CA GLN A 24 20.27 -9.88 5.26
C GLN A 24 21.16 -10.83 4.44
N GLY A 25 20.54 -11.59 3.53
CA GLY A 25 21.22 -12.58 2.70
C GLY A 25 21.43 -13.95 3.36
N ALA A 26 21.13 -14.11 4.65
CA ALA A 26 21.16 -15.41 5.32
C ALA A 26 20.03 -16.33 4.82
N ASP A 27 20.23 -17.65 4.99
CA ASP A 27 19.19 -18.63 4.68
C ASP A 27 18.08 -18.60 5.74
N TYR A 28 17.00 -17.89 5.43
CA TYR A 28 15.80 -17.80 6.26
C TYR A 28 14.88 -19.02 6.13
N LYS A 29 15.18 -19.97 5.23
CA LYS A 29 14.43 -21.24 5.11
C LYS A 29 15.01 -22.33 6.00
N ASN A 30 16.31 -22.29 6.24
CA ASN A 30 17.03 -23.16 7.17
C ASN A 30 17.87 -22.30 8.09
N VAL A 31 17.25 -21.75 9.13
CA VAL A 31 17.92 -20.81 10.02
C VAL A 31 19.06 -21.53 10.74
N ALA A 32 20.24 -20.92 10.76
CA ALA A 32 21.41 -21.43 11.47
C ALA A 32 21.52 -20.83 12.89
N ALA A 33 21.21 -19.55 13.02
CA ALA A 33 21.18 -18.80 14.27
C ALA A 33 20.21 -17.62 14.12
N PHE A 34 19.55 -17.24 15.21
CA PHE A 34 18.76 -16.01 15.27
C PHE A 34 19.61 -14.84 15.75
N ASP A 35 19.28 -13.65 15.23
CA ASP A 35 19.82 -12.37 15.67
C ASP A 35 18.75 -11.28 15.66
N MET A 36 19.01 -10.17 16.35
CA MET A 36 18.10 -9.02 16.42
C MET A 36 18.51 -7.85 15.51
N GLY A 37 19.64 -7.95 14.81
CA GLY A 37 20.23 -6.89 14.01
C GLY A 37 19.26 -6.36 12.96
N THR A 38 18.74 -7.25 12.11
CA THR A 38 17.84 -6.88 11.01
C THR A 38 16.57 -6.18 11.50
N ILE A 39 15.85 -6.76 12.47
CA ILE A 39 14.62 -6.17 12.99
C ILE A 39 14.86 -4.84 13.73
N TYR A 40 16.00 -4.68 14.42
CA TYR A 40 16.36 -3.41 15.05
C TYR A 40 16.75 -2.34 14.05
N GLU A 41 17.52 -2.68 13.01
CA GLU A 41 17.87 -1.74 11.95
C GLU A 41 16.63 -1.22 11.23
N TYR A 42 15.72 -2.12 10.83
CA TYR A 42 14.48 -1.71 10.18
C TYR A 42 13.51 -0.98 11.12
N GLY A 43 13.51 -1.33 12.41
CA GLY A 43 12.80 -0.53 13.42
C GLY A 43 13.30 0.91 13.48
N LYS A 44 14.62 1.12 13.49
CA LYS A 44 15.23 2.46 13.48
C LYS A 44 14.92 3.25 12.21
N VAL A 45 15.01 2.60 11.05
CA VAL A 45 14.73 3.22 9.75
C VAL A 45 13.25 3.58 9.60
N GLY A 46 12.35 2.75 10.14
CA GLY A 46 10.90 2.95 10.07
C GLY A 46 10.36 4.10 10.94
N LEU A 47 11.18 4.69 11.81
CA LEU A 47 10.80 5.88 12.59
C LEU A 47 10.82 7.14 11.73
N SER A 48 9.99 8.13 12.06
CA SER A 48 10.16 9.49 11.52
C SER A 48 11.44 10.12 12.06
N GLU A 49 11.93 11.20 11.43
CA GLU A 49 13.11 11.92 11.93
C GLU A 49 12.89 12.50 13.33
N GLU A 50 11.69 12.97 13.59
CA GLU A 50 11.27 13.53 14.88
C GLU A 50 11.27 12.44 15.94
N ALA A 51 10.73 11.26 15.61
CA ALA A 51 10.74 10.11 16.50
C ALA A 51 12.17 9.64 16.80
N ARG A 52 13.08 9.67 15.80
CA ARG A 52 14.51 9.37 16.02
C ARG A 52 15.17 10.41 16.93
N LYS A 53 14.94 11.71 16.70
CA LYS A 53 15.49 12.79 17.55
C LYS A 53 15.02 12.65 19.00
N VAL A 54 13.72 12.41 19.22
CA VAL A 54 13.15 12.20 20.55
C VAL A 54 13.76 10.97 21.23
N ALA A 55 13.94 9.86 20.51
CA ALA A 55 14.57 8.66 21.06
C ALA A 55 16.04 8.90 21.47
N LEU A 56 16.80 9.66 20.67
CA LEU A 56 18.18 10.04 20.98
C LEU A 56 18.26 10.98 22.20
N GLU A 57 17.43 12.02 22.26
CA GLU A 57 17.42 13.01 23.34
C GLU A 57 16.99 12.43 24.69
N THR A 58 16.18 11.37 24.68
CA THR A 58 15.70 10.70 25.91
C THR A 58 16.66 9.64 26.45
N GLY A 59 17.67 9.24 25.67
CA GLY A 59 18.52 8.11 26.01
C GLY A 59 17.77 6.77 26.10
N ASN A 60 16.51 6.73 25.65
CA ASN A 60 15.62 5.58 25.84
C ASN A 60 15.73 4.63 24.63
N ASN A 61 16.72 3.73 24.70
CA ASN A 61 16.88 2.66 23.70
C ASN A 61 15.72 1.64 23.73
N ASP A 62 14.89 1.59 24.78
CA ASP A 62 13.76 0.66 24.89
C ASP A 62 12.66 0.96 23.87
N ILE A 63 12.60 2.19 23.35
CA ILE A 63 11.74 2.53 22.21
C ILE A 63 12.06 1.63 21.01
N PHE A 64 13.34 1.36 20.75
CA PHE A 64 13.75 0.44 19.68
C PHE A 64 13.40 -1.01 20.00
N TYR A 65 13.49 -1.39 21.27
CA TYR A 65 13.11 -2.72 21.72
C TYR A 65 11.63 -2.97 21.47
N ASN A 66 10.72 -2.06 21.81
CA ASN A 66 9.28 -2.28 21.59
C ASN A 66 8.84 -2.20 20.12
N LEU A 67 9.69 -1.75 19.18
CA LEU A 67 9.35 -1.72 17.76
C LEU A 67 9.32 -3.12 17.13
N HIS A 68 10.13 -4.07 17.61
CA HIS A 68 10.20 -5.39 16.99
C HIS A 68 8.84 -6.13 17.04
N THR A 69 8.11 -6.00 18.16
CA THR A 69 6.77 -6.60 18.31
C THR A 69 5.73 -5.96 17.37
N LYS A 70 5.86 -4.65 17.13
CA LYS A 70 5.02 -3.89 16.20
C LYS A 70 5.33 -4.26 14.74
N LEU A 71 6.59 -4.49 14.38
CA LEU A 71 6.98 -4.83 13.00
C LEU A 71 6.43 -6.20 12.56
N LEU A 72 6.54 -7.21 13.41
CA LEU A 72 6.01 -8.55 13.11
C LEU A 72 4.49 -8.54 13.00
N SER A 73 3.80 -7.87 13.92
CA SER A 73 2.34 -7.71 13.89
C SER A 73 1.83 -6.81 12.75
N THR A 74 2.71 -6.07 12.08
CA THR A 74 2.41 -5.26 10.89
C THR A 74 3.09 -5.80 9.62
N THR A 75 3.49 -7.07 9.63
CA THR A 75 4.04 -7.75 8.45
C THR A 75 2.92 -8.24 7.53
N TYR A 76 2.94 -7.80 6.27
CA TYR A 76 1.97 -8.19 5.25
C TYR A 76 2.64 -8.89 4.06
N VAL A 77 1.90 -9.78 3.41
CA VAL A 77 2.26 -10.38 2.13
C VAL A 77 1.13 -10.14 1.15
N CYS A 78 1.48 -9.53 0.03
CA CYS A 78 0.58 -9.40 -1.11
C CYS A 78 0.99 -10.38 -2.20
N VAL A 79 0.03 -11.18 -2.68
CA VAL A 79 0.24 -12.04 -3.86
C VAL A 79 -0.54 -11.45 -5.02
N ASN A 80 0.17 -11.15 -6.10
CA ASN A 80 -0.40 -10.58 -7.31
C ASN A 80 -0.56 -11.67 -8.36
N ASN A 81 -1.75 -11.74 -8.96
CA ASN A 81 -2.02 -12.54 -10.13
C ASN A 81 -2.36 -11.61 -11.30
N TYR A 82 -1.56 -11.72 -12.37
CA TYR A 82 -1.66 -10.88 -13.56
C TYR A 82 -2.42 -11.60 -14.67
N ARG A 83 -3.28 -10.87 -15.36
CA ARG A 83 -3.96 -11.36 -16.56
C ARG A 83 -4.06 -10.24 -17.60
N MET A 84 -3.82 -10.59 -18.87
CA MET A 84 -4.15 -9.71 -19.99
C MET A 84 -5.65 -9.73 -20.28
N MET A 85 -6.20 -8.57 -20.59
CA MET A 85 -7.58 -8.42 -21.07
C MET A 85 -7.61 -7.50 -22.27
N ASN A 86 -8.59 -7.70 -23.16
CA ASN A 86 -8.88 -6.74 -24.23
C ASN A 86 -9.93 -5.70 -23.79
N ALA A 87 -10.08 -4.64 -24.57
CA ALA A 87 -11.04 -3.56 -24.31
C ALA A 87 -12.47 -4.08 -24.08
N LYS A 88 -12.94 -5.05 -24.89
CA LYS A 88 -14.29 -5.61 -24.76
C LYS A 88 -14.50 -6.30 -23.41
N GLU A 89 -13.54 -7.11 -22.97
CA GLU A 89 -13.58 -7.77 -21.65
C GLU A 89 -13.53 -6.75 -20.50
N LYS A 90 -12.66 -5.73 -20.59
CA LYS A 90 -12.57 -4.65 -19.61
C LYS A 90 -13.89 -3.90 -19.49
N SER A 91 -14.42 -3.42 -20.62
CA SER A 91 -15.68 -2.67 -20.68
C SER A 91 -16.86 -3.47 -20.17
N ALA A 92 -16.98 -4.74 -20.56
CA ALA A 92 -18.05 -5.62 -20.07
C ALA A 92 -17.98 -5.80 -18.55
N THR A 93 -16.77 -5.99 -18.00
CA THR A 93 -16.57 -6.12 -16.55
C THR A 93 -16.98 -4.85 -15.81
N ALA A 94 -16.57 -3.67 -16.30
CA ALA A 94 -16.91 -2.38 -15.68
C ALA A 94 -18.42 -2.10 -15.69
N ILE A 95 -19.08 -2.30 -16.84
CA ILE A 95 -20.53 -2.11 -16.97
C ILE A 95 -21.29 -3.10 -16.07
N ALA A 96 -20.88 -4.36 -16.02
CA ALA A 96 -21.51 -5.37 -15.16
C ALA A 96 -21.41 -4.98 -13.67
N MET A 97 -20.23 -4.56 -13.20
CA MET A 97 -20.06 -4.11 -11.81
C MET A 97 -20.95 -2.89 -11.48
N ALA A 98 -21.04 -1.92 -12.40
CA ALA A 98 -21.89 -0.75 -12.23
C ALA A 98 -23.38 -1.13 -12.13
N LYS A 99 -23.86 -2.07 -12.95
CA LYS A 99 -25.24 -2.57 -12.92
C LYS A 99 -25.56 -3.33 -11.64
N VAL A 100 -24.68 -4.24 -11.23
CA VAL A 100 -24.82 -4.96 -9.95
C VAL A 100 -24.91 -3.96 -8.79
N THR A 101 -24.04 -2.95 -8.77
CA THR A 101 -24.05 -1.91 -7.72
C THR A 101 -25.40 -1.17 -7.69
N LEU A 102 -25.93 -0.80 -8.86
CA LEU A 102 -27.23 -0.15 -8.99
C LEU A 102 -28.39 -0.99 -8.43
N GLU A 103 -28.36 -2.31 -8.57
CA GLU A 103 -29.40 -3.21 -8.06
C GLU A 103 -29.49 -3.20 -6.53
N PHE A 104 -28.36 -3.04 -5.84
CA PHE A 104 -28.27 -2.99 -4.38
C PHE A 104 -28.50 -1.60 -3.76
N LEU A 105 -28.68 -0.56 -4.58
CA LEU A 105 -28.93 0.79 -4.08
C LEU A 105 -30.41 1.00 -3.69
N PRO A 106 -30.69 1.73 -2.59
CA PRO A 106 -32.05 2.12 -2.24
C PRO A 106 -32.66 3.04 -3.31
N GLY A 107 -33.99 3.07 -3.40
CA GLY A 107 -34.71 3.75 -4.50
C GLY A 107 -34.29 5.20 -4.76
N ILE A 108 -34.04 5.99 -3.70
CA ILE A 108 -33.59 7.39 -3.80
C ILE A 108 -32.18 7.49 -4.42
N ALA A 109 -31.32 6.49 -4.26
CA ALA A 109 -29.95 6.48 -4.76
C ALA A 109 -29.83 5.89 -6.19
N LYS A 110 -30.87 5.25 -6.73
CA LYS A 110 -30.82 4.64 -8.08
C LYS A 110 -30.57 5.64 -9.20
N MET A 111 -30.98 6.89 -9.04
CA MET A 111 -30.70 7.94 -10.03
C MET A 111 -29.19 8.18 -10.18
N ALA A 112 -28.45 8.27 -9.07
CA ALA A 112 -27.00 8.38 -9.08
C ALA A 112 -26.32 7.12 -9.65
N GLY A 113 -26.83 5.93 -9.31
CA GLY A 113 -26.35 4.67 -9.88
C GLY A 113 -26.53 4.60 -11.40
N ASN A 114 -27.66 5.08 -11.94
CA ASN A 114 -27.89 5.14 -13.39
C ASN A 114 -26.91 6.08 -14.10
N ILE A 115 -26.53 7.20 -13.48
CA ILE A 115 -25.49 8.09 -14.01
C ILE A 115 -24.14 7.36 -14.07
N ALA A 116 -23.80 6.58 -13.03
CA ALA A 116 -22.57 5.79 -13.01
C ALA A 116 -22.53 4.73 -14.13
N VAL A 117 -23.66 4.04 -14.39
CA VAL A 117 -23.77 3.08 -15.51
C VAL A 117 -23.53 3.78 -16.85
N LYS A 118 -24.19 4.92 -17.11
CA LYS A 118 -23.99 5.69 -18.35
C LYS A 118 -22.55 6.19 -18.52
N ALA A 119 -21.92 6.63 -17.43
CA ALA A 119 -20.52 7.03 -17.45
C ALA A 119 -19.61 5.85 -17.83
N ALA A 120 -19.87 4.66 -17.27
CA ALA A 120 -19.14 3.44 -17.61
C ALA A 120 -19.34 3.05 -19.09
N GLU A 121 -20.55 3.16 -19.63
CA GLU A 121 -20.84 2.93 -21.06
C GLU A 121 -20.12 3.94 -21.96
N THR A 122 -20.08 5.21 -21.56
CA THR A 122 -19.37 6.26 -22.31
C THR A 122 -17.86 6.02 -22.31
N ALA A 123 -17.28 5.65 -21.17
CA ALA A 123 -15.87 5.29 -21.07
C ALA A 123 -15.56 4.03 -21.90
N ALA A 124 -16.46 3.04 -21.89
CA ALA A 124 -16.34 1.83 -22.68
C ALA A 124 -16.26 2.12 -24.19
N ALA A 125 -17.05 3.05 -24.70
CA ALA A 125 -17.01 3.44 -26.12
C ALA A 125 -15.65 4.05 -26.55
N LYS A 126 -14.90 4.61 -25.59
CA LYS A 126 -13.57 5.19 -25.80
C LYS A 126 -12.43 4.25 -25.42
N THR A 127 -12.75 3.07 -24.88
CA THR A 127 -11.74 2.11 -24.44
C THR A 127 -11.23 1.32 -25.65
N LYS A 128 -9.92 1.34 -25.91
CA LYS A 128 -9.28 0.58 -26.98
C LYS A 128 -8.00 -0.09 -26.51
N GLY A 129 -7.68 -1.23 -27.11
CA GLY A 129 -6.46 -1.97 -26.86
C GLY A 129 -6.55 -3.02 -25.77
N TYR A 130 -5.40 -3.27 -25.15
CA TYR A 130 -5.15 -4.32 -24.18
C TYR A 130 -4.74 -3.73 -22.84
N PHE A 131 -5.09 -4.43 -21.78
CA PHE A 131 -4.93 -3.99 -20.40
C PHE A 131 -4.32 -5.12 -19.57
N VAL A 132 -3.42 -4.76 -18.66
CA VAL A 132 -3.02 -5.68 -17.60
C VAL A 132 -4.01 -5.53 -16.45
N ARG A 133 -4.59 -6.65 -16.02
CA ARG A 133 -5.37 -6.74 -14.79
C ARG A 133 -4.52 -7.38 -13.71
N THR A 134 -4.44 -6.72 -12.56
CA THR A 134 -3.80 -7.23 -11.35
C THR A 134 -4.87 -7.58 -10.32
N ASN A 135 -4.90 -8.84 -9.91
CA ASN A 135 -5.65 -9.29 -8.74
C ASN A 135 -4.67 -9.40 -7.57
N ALA A 136 -4.77 -8.49 -6.62
CA ALA A 136 -3.93 -8.46 -5.45
C ALA A 136 -4.67 -9.13 -4.28
N TYR A 137 -4.02 -10.08 -3.62
CA TYR A 137 -4.55 -10.75 -2.44
C TYR A 137 -3.66 -10.44 -1.24
N LEU A 138 -4.22 -9.75 -0.25
CA LEU A 138 -3.53 -9.28 0.93
C LEU A 138 -3.67 -10.25 2.09
N PHE A 139 -2.55 -10.53 2.74
CA PHE A 139 -2.46 -11.37 3.92
C PHE A 139 -1.58 -10.71 4.95
N LYS A 140 -1.84 -10.99 6.22
CA LYS A 140 -1.10 -10.47 7.36
C LYS A 140 -0.49 -11.64 8.12
N LEU A 141 0.73 -11.48 8.61
CA LEU A 141 1.31 -12.44 9.56
C LEU A 141 0.38 -12.52 10.77
N ASP A 142 -0.09 -13.73 11.08
CA ASP A 142 -0.84 -13.95 12.31
C ASP A 142 0.15 -13.90 13.47
N TRP A 143 0.36 -12.70 14.01
CA TRP A 143 1.36 -12.43 15.04
C TRP A 143 0.76 -11.61 16.18
N ASP A 144 0.87 -12.15 17.39
CA ASP A 144 0.37 -11.57 18.63
C ASP A 144 1.43 -11.72 19.75
N SER A 145 1.09 -11.31 20.97
CA SER A 145 1.97 -11.41 22.13
C SER A 145 2.30 -12.86 22.49
N GLU A 146 1.38 -13.80 22.31
CA GLU A 146 1.60 -15.22 22.61
C GLU A 146 2.65 -15.82 21.67
N LYS A 147 2.54 -15.54 20.37
CA LYS A 147 3.51 -15.98 19.36
C LYS A 147 4.87 -15.32 19.54
N THR A 148 4.90 -14.08 20.03
CA THR A 148 6.13 -13.41 20.43
C THR A 148 6.82 -14.18 21.56
N LEU A 149 6.08 -14.51 22.63
CA LEU A 149 6.62 -15.28 23.75
C LEU A 149 7.07 -16.68 23.33
N GLU A 150 6.30 -17.37 22.48
CA GLU A 150 6.69 -18.66 21.92
C GLU A 150 8.03 -18.55 21.18
N MET A 151 8.16 -17.57 20.27
CA MET A 151 9.38 -17.36 19.49
C MET A 151 10.61 -17.19 20.39
N TYR A 152 10.52 -16.30 21.38
CA TYR A 152 11.67 -16.00 22.23
C TYR A 152 11.97 -17.05 23.30
N ASN A 153 10.94 -17.68 23.88
CA ASN A 153 11.15 -18.64 24.96
C ASN A 153 11.44 -20.05 24.45
N LYS A 154 10.81 -20.45 23.33
CA LYS A 154 10.92 -21.82 22.79
C LYS A 154 11.96 -21.93 21.69
N TYR A 155 11.94 -21.02 20.71
CA TYR A 155 12.70 -21.18 19.47
C TYR A 155 14.02 -20.42 19.43
N TRP A 156 14.16 -19.33 20.18
CA TRP A 156 15.34 -18.44 20.12
C TRP A 156 16.68 -19.17 20.24
N ASN A 157 16.80 -20.06 21.22
CA ASN A 157 18.00 -20.86 21.45
C ASN A 157 17.87 -22.31 20.91
N ASN A 158 16.80 -22.61 20.17
CA ASN A 158 16.52 -23.94 19.63
C ASN A 158 16.08 -23.85 18.16
N VAL A 159 17.01 -23.44 17.32
CA VAL A 159 16.78 -23.20 15.89
C VAL A 159 16.42 -24.49 15.14
N ALA A 160 16.94 -25.64 15.60
CA ALA A 160 16.56 -26.94 15.05
C ALA A 160 15.06 -27.22 15.23
N ASP A 161 14.51 -26.94 16.43
CA ASP A 161 13.08 -27.08 16.71
C ASP A 161 12.24 -26.04 15.94
N PHE A 162 12.74 -24.82 15.74
CA PHE A 162 12.07 -23.84 14.88
C PHE A 162 11.93 -24.36 13.44
N ASN A 163 13.04 -24.80 12.84
CA ASN A 163 13.06 -25.28 11.45
C ASN A 163 12.14 -26.49 11.27
N ALA A 164 12.15 -27.42 12.25
CA ALA A 164 11.35 -28.63 12.21
C ALA A 164 9.86 -28.38 12.52
N ASN A 165 9.56 -27.62 13.58
CA ASN A 165 8.26 -27.69 14.26
C ASN A 165 7.50 -26.36 14.38
N ALA A 166 8.12 -25.20 14.13
CA ALA A 166 7.38 -23.94 14.14
C ALA A 166 6.27 -23.94 13.08
N ASN A 167 5.15 -23.25 13.35
CA ASN A 167 3.96 -23.26 12.50
C ASN A 167 3.25 -21.90 12.44
N TYR A 168 4.00 -20.82 12.26
CA TYR A 168 3.43 -19.48 12.10
C TYR A 168 2.65 -19.35 10.79
N GLN A 169 1.50 -18.66 10.85
CA GLN A 169 0.50 -18.62 9.78
C GLN A 169 0.27 -17.21 9.23
N LEU A 170 -0.37 -17.15 8.07
CA LEU A 170 -0.86 -15.91 7.49
C LEU A 170 -2.40 -15.87 7.55
N LYS A 171 -2.98 -14.76 7.99
CA LYS A 171 -4.42 -14.48 7.91
C LYS A 171 -4.73 -13.76 6.61
N TYR A 172 -5.76 -14.21 5.90
CA TYR A 172 -6.29 -13.48 4.73
C TYR A 172 -6.97 -12.20 5.21
N VAL A 173 -6.58 -11.06 4.64
CA VAL A 173 -7.14 -9.74 4.96
C VAL A 173 -8.18 -9.37 3.91
N GLY A 174 -7.82 -9.51 2.63
CA GLY A 174 -8.61 -8.92 1.57
C GLY A 174 -8.07 -9.10 0.17
N ARG A 175 -8.81 -8.56 -0.80
CA ARG A 175 -8.38 -8.55 -2.19
C ARG A 175 -8.79 -7.27 -2.88
N SER A 176 -8.04 -6.91 -3.92
CA SER A 176 -8.44 -5.89 -4.88
C SER A 176 -8.22 -6.38 -6.31
N SER A 177 -8.89 -5.74 -7.25
CA SER A 177 -8.78 -6.06 -8.68
C SER A 177 -8.79 -4.78 -9.47
N LYS A 178 -7.65 -4.44 -10.07
CA LYS A 178 -7.46 -3.21 -10.84
C LYS A 178 -6.80 -3.49 -12.18
N TYR A 179 -6.86 -2.52 -13.06
CA TYR A 179 -6.35 -2.63 -14.42
C TYR A 179 -5.61 -1.35 -14.82
N ALA A 180 -4.67 -1.47 -15.75
CA ALA A 180 -4.03 -0.35 -16.40
C ALA A 180 -3.77 -0.68 -17.88
N GLY A 181 -3.67 0.36 -18.71
CA GLY A 181 -3.37 0.21 -20.13
C GLY A 181 -2.03 -0.49 -20.35
N ALA A 182 -2.01 -1.48 -21.24
CA ALA A 182 -0.80 -2.07 -21.75
C ALA A 182 -0.50 -1.42 -23.11
N GLY A 183 -1.12 -1.91 -24.19
CA GLY A 183 -0.93 -1.35 -25.53
C GLY A 183 -2.18 -1.40 -26.40
N LEU A 184 -2.25 -0.54 -27.40
CA LEU A 184 -3.35 -0.45 -28.36
C LEU A 184 -3.47 -1.72 -29.22
N THR A 185 -2.34 -2.32 -29.56
CA THR A 185 -2.27 -3.57 -30.34
C THR A 185 -1.16 -4.47 -29.81
N MET A 186 -1.30 -5.79 -29.99
CA MET A 186 -0.25 -6.78 -29.65
C MET A 186 0.89 -6.83 -30.67
N LYS A 187 0.98 -5.84 -31.57
CA LYS A 187 2.06 -5.72 -32.58
C LYS A 187 2.87 -4.44 -32.41
N SER A 188 2.66 -3.70 -31.33
CA SER A 188 3.39 -2.46 -31.05
C SER A 188 4.90 -2.73 -30.94
N ALA A 189 5.72 -1.86 -31.51
CA ALA A 189 7.17 -1.90 -31.32
C ALA A 189 7.59 -1.74 -29.85
N ASN A 190 6.74 -1.11 -29.03
CA ASN A 190 6.98 -0.89 -27.60
C ASN A 190 6.23 -1.89 -26.70
N LEU A 191 5.69 -2.99 -27.25
CA LEU A 191 4.76 -3.87 -26.54
C LEU A 191 5.27 -4.33 -25.16
N ASP A 192 6.53 -4.74 -25.05
CA ASP A 192 7.08 -5.22 -23.77
C ASP A 192 7.15 -4.10 -22.73
N LYS A 193 7.59 -2.90 -23.12
CA LYS A 193 7.63 -1.71 -22.23
C LYS A 193 6.22 -1.30 -21.80
N LEU A 194 5.28 -1.35 -22.73
CA LEU A 194 3.86 -1.05 -22.53
C LEU A 194 3.21 -2.04 -21.54
N ILE A 195 3.46 -3.34 -21.71
CA ILE A 195 2.98 -4.38 -20.78
C ILE A 195 3.63 -4.21 -19.40
N ALA A 196 4.95 -3.98 -19.32
CA ALA A 196 5.65 -3.78 -18.06
C ALA A 196 5.12 -2.55 -17.30
N ARG A 197 4.96 -1.41 -17.98
CA ARG A 197 4.35 -0.18 -17.43
C ARG A 197 2.92 -0.45 -16.96
N GLY A 198 2.11 -1.12 -17.79
CA GLY A 198 0.75 -1.50 -17.43
C GLY A 198 0.69 -2.40 -16.20
N ALA A 199 1.59 -3.38 -16.08
CA ALA A 199 1.65 -4.28 -14.93
C ALA A 199 2.04 -3.56 -13.63
N LEU A 200 3.01 -2.63 -13.70
CA LEU A 200 3.40 -1.80 -12.56
C LEU A 200 2.24 -0.90 -12.11
N ARG A 201 1.65 -0.12 -13.03
CA ARG A 201 0.52 0.77 -12.71
C ARG A 201 -0.71 0.02 -12.21
N ALA A 202 -1.02 -1.15 -12.78
CA ALA A 202 -2.12 -1.98 -12.32
C ALA A 202 -1.87 -2.55 -10.92
N THR A 203 -0.61 -2.89 -10.60
CA THR A 203 -0.19 -3.30 -9.25
C THR A 203 -0.33 -2.15 -8.26
N ASP A 204 0.20 -0.98 -8.58
CA ASP A 204 0.12 0.22 -7.75
C ASP A 204 -1.35 0.57 -7.44
N ALA A 205 -2.21 0.59 -8.48
CA ALA A 205 -3.64 0.82 -8.32
C ALA A 205 -4.31 -0.24 -7.43
N ALA A 206 -3.93 -1.52 -7.57
CA ALA A 206 -4.45 -2.61 -6.75
C ALA A 206 -4.03 -2.44 -5.28
N PHE A 207 -2.79 -2.05 -5.02
CA PHE A 207 -2.29 -1.76 -3.68
C PHE A 207 -2.98 -0.56 -3.05
N ALA A 208 -3.11 0.55 -3.80
CA ALA A 208 -3.82 1.73 -3.33
C ALA A 208 -5.28 1.43 -2.97
N ALA A 209 -5.94 0.54 -3.73
CA ALA A 209 -7.28 0.07 -3.39
C ALA A 209 -7.30 -0.74 -2.08
N LEU A 210 -6.34 -1.65 -1.88
CA LEU A 210 -6.22 -2.38 -0.61
C LEU A 210 -5.99 -1.42 0.56
N GLN A 211 -5.12 -0.43 0.40
CA GLN A 211 -4.89 0.58 1.44
C GLN A 211 -6.17 1.35 1.74
N ARG A 212 -6.93 1.76 0.72
CA ARG A 212 -8.22 2.43 0.94
C ARG A 212 -9.26 1.55 1.63
N ASP A 213 -9.36 0.28 1.25
CA ASP A 213 -10.43 -0.59 1.74
C ASP A 213 -10.13 -1.17 3.13
N TYR A 214 -8.85 -1.29 3.52
CA TYR A 214 -8.42 -1.92 4.76
C TYR A 214 -7.60 -0.96 5.65
N ASP A 215 -8.24 -0.42 6.69
CA ASP A 215 -7.66 0.59 7.60
C ASP A 215 -6.28 0.19 8.16
N GLU A 216 -6.11 -1.09 8.53
CA GLU A 216 -4.88 -1.62 9.13
C GLU A 216 -3.70 -1.70 8.15
N PHE A 217 -3.98 -1.61 6.84
CA PHE A 217 -3.00 -1.61 5.77
C PHE A 217 -2.72 -0.20 5.22
N ARG A 218 -3.39 0.84 5.75
CA ARG A 218 -3.13 2.23 5.33
C ARG A 218 -1.75 2.69 5.80
N PRO A 219 -0.87 3.11 4.90
CA PRO A 219 0.41 3.68 5.29
C PRO A 219 0.21 5.05 5.94
N MET A 220 1.21 5.45 6.71
CA MET A 220 1.42 6.84 7.11
C MET A 220 2.49 7.45 6.21
N SER A 221 2.36 8.73 5.89
CA SER A 221 3.33 9.47 5.09
C SER A 221 3.75 10.73 5.84
N SER A 222 4.98 11.17 5.66
CA SER A 222 5.45 12.42 6.27
C SER A 222 4.81 13.63 5.60
N LEU A 223 4.45 14.61 6.43
CA LEU A 223 3.99 15.92 6.02
C LEU A 223 5.16 16.90 6.10
N HIS A 224 5.31 17.69 5.04
CA HIS A 224 6.39 18.65 4.89
C HIS A 224 5.86 20.05 4.62
N GLU A 225 6.73 21.04 4.83
CA GLU A 225 6.51 22.43 4.44
C GLU A 225 7.41 22.82 3.27
N GLU A 226 6.80 23.26 2.17
CA GLU A 226 7.50 23.76 0.98
C GLU A 226 6.84 25.06 0.52
N ASP A 227 7.62 26.14 0.39
CA ASP A 227 7.14 27.48 -0.02
C ASP A 227 5.89 27.95 0.76
N GLY A 228 5.83 27.67 2.06
CA GLY A 228 4.71 28.02 2.93
C GLY A 228 3.42 27.20 2.68
N LYS A 229 3.53 26.05 2.02
CA LYS A 229 2.43 25.10 1.76
C LYS A 229 2.68 23.78 2.46
N LEU A 230 1.59 23.10 2.80
CA LEU A 230 1.61 21.73 3.31
C LEU A 230 1.71 20.76 2.13
N VAL A 231 2.72 19.89 2.13
CA VAL A 231 2.97 18.94 1.03
C VAL A 231 3.33 17.56 1.53
N ALA A 232 3.13 16.54 0.71
CA ALA A 232 3.65 15.20 0.96
C ALA A 232 4.10 14.54 -0.35
N TYR A 233 5.17 13.74 -0.28
CA TYR A 233 5.74 13.00 -1.41
C TYR A 233 4.96 11.71 -1.68
N ILE A 234 3.65 11.86 -1.86
CA ILE A 234 2.70 10.82 -2.26
C ILE A 234 1.84 11.36 -3.40
N GLY A 235 1.29 10.47 -4.21
CA GLY A 235 0.57 10.84 -5.43
C GLY A 235 -0.40 9.76 -5.91
N THR A 236 -0.63 9.76 -7.22
CA THR A 236 -1.52 8.82 -7.90
C THR A 236 -1.10 7.35 -7.73
N LYS A 237 0.19 7.07 -7.49
CA LYS A 237 0.72 5.73 -7.20
C LYS A 237 0.18 5.19 -5.88
N GLU A 238 0.16 6.02 -4.84
CA GLU A 238 -0.48 5.72 -3.54
C GLU A 238 -2.01 5.91 -3.60
N GLY A 239 -2.53 6.22 -4.80
CA GLY A 239 -3.94 6.40 -5.10
C GLY A 239 -4.53 7.65 -4.49
N VAL A 240 -3.74 8.69 -4.22
CA VAL A 240 -4.21 9.99 -3.76
C VAL A 240 -5.06 10.66 -4.83
N LYS A 241 -6.16 11.29 -4.42
CA LYS A 241 -7.13 11.97 -5.27
C LYS A 241 -7.40 13.38 -4.77
N ALA A 242 -7.78 14.25 -5.71
CA ALA A 242 -8.16 15.61 -5.38
C ALA A 242 -9.35 15.60 -4.39
N GLY A 243 -9.20 16.36 -3.31
CA GLY A 243 -10.22 16.46 -2.26
C GLY A 243 -10.27 15.33 -1.23
N ASP A 244 -9.38 14.32 -1.32
CA ASP A 244 -9.17 13.38 -0.22
C ASP A 244 -8.84 14.12 1.08
N LYS A 245 -9.25 13.53 2.20
CA LYS A 245 -8.92 14.02 3.54
C LYS A 245 -7.88 13.11 4.18
N PHE A 246 -6.94 13.71 4.88
CA PHE A 246 -5.91 13.01 5.63
C PHE A 246 -5.93 13.47 7.08
N ASP A 247 -5.97 12.52 7.99
CA ASP A 247 -5.75 12.77 9.41
C ASP A 247 -4.26 13.07 9.65
N VAL A 248 -3.99 14.12 10.41
CA VAL A 248 -2.65 14.58 10.78
C VAL A 248 -2.34 14.08 12.18
N PHE A 249 -1.18 13.46 12.34
CA PHE A 249 -0.66 12.91 13.58
C PHE A 249 0.63 13.62 13.95
N MET A 250 0.74 14.04 15.21
CA MET A 250 1.95 14.63 15.75
C MET A 250 2.57 13.68 16.76
N CYS A 251 3.89 13.52 16.68
CA CYS A 251 4.67 12.77 17.66
C CYS A 251 4.56 13.46 19.02
N GLN A 252 4.05 12.74 20.02
CA GLN A 252 4.05 13.18 21.42
C GLN A 252 5.03 12.32 22.20
N LYS A 253 5.85 13.03 23.00
CA LYS A 253 6.77 12.41 23.94
C LYS A 253 6.03 12.02 25.20
N THR A 254 6.14 10.76 25.60
CA THR A 254 5.92 10.33 26.98
C THR A 254 7.25 9.82 27.55
N ASP A 255 7.35 9.66 28.87
CA ASP A 255 8.59 9.21 29.52
C ASP A 255 9.01 7.78 29.12
N LYS A 256 8.11 6.99 28.51
CA LYS A 256 8.34 5.57 28.19
C LYS A 256 8.10 5.18 26.73
N GLU A 257 7.32 5.98 25.97
CA GLU A 257 6.95 5.64 24.59
C GLU A 257 6.78 6.89 23.69
N ILE A 258 6.94 6.67 22.38
CA ILE A 258 6.54 7.61 21.34
C ILE A 258 5.09 7.29 20.93
N GLU A 259 4.20 8.27 21.06
CA GLU A 259 2.80 8.14 20.64
C GLU A 259 2.46 9.13 19.53
N TRP A 260 1.81 8.66 18.47
CA TRP A 260 1.32 9.50 17.39
C TRP A 260 -0.14 9.88 17.63
N LYS A 261 -0.39 11.10 18.09
CA LYS A 261 -1.76 11.56 18.37
C LYS A 261 -2.32 12.36 17.21
N LYS A 262 -3.57 12.10 16.86
CA LYS A 262 -4.30 12.90 15.87
C LYS A 262 -4.46 14.34 16.38
N VAL A 263 -3.98 15.30 15.60
CA VAL A 263 -4.01 16.74 15.90
C VAL A 263 -4.88 17.54 14.95
N GLY A 264 -5.29 16.95 13.82
CA GLY A 264 -6.16 17.61 12.85
C GLY A 264 -6.47 16.74 11.63
N THR A 265 -7.04 17.39 10.62
CA THR A 265 -7.32 16.79 9.31
C THR A 265 -7.01 17.84 8.24
N ILE A 266 -6.31 17.46 7.18
CA ILE A 266 -6.01 18.28 6.00
C ILE A 266 -6.70 17.69 4.78
N LYS A 267 -6.84 18.50 3.72
CA LYS A 267 -7.51 18.10 2.48
C LYS A 267 -6.59 18.30 1.29
N VAL A 268 -6.57 17.38 0.34
CA VAL A 268 -5.80 17.52 -0.90
C VAL A 268 -6.38 18.66 -1.75
N ALA A 269 -5.54 19.62 -2.12
CA ALA A 269 -5.93 20.78 -2.91
C ALA A 269 -6.32 20.36 -4.34
N LYS A 270 -7.20 21.14 -4.98
CA LYS A 270 -7.62 20.89 -6.37
C LYS A 270 -6.45 21.07 -7.32
N ASN A 271 -6.34 20.18 -8.32
CA ASN A 271 -5.31 20.19 -9.36
C ASN A 271 -3.86 20.12 -8.82
N SER A 272 -3.68 19.60 -7.60
CA SER A 272 -2.38 19.56 -6.92
C SER A 272 -1.95 18.16 -6.51
N VAL A 273 -2.46 17.13 -7.19
CA VAL A 273 -2.05 15.73 -6.98
C VAL A 273 -0.86 15.45 -7.86
N TRP A 274 0.22 14.94 -7.28
CA TRP A 274 1.39 14.51 -8.04
C TRP A 274 1.10 13.20 -8.78
N ASP A 275 1.36 13.17 -10.08
CA ASP A 275 1.38 11.92 -10.84
C ASP A 275 2.78 11.28 -10.78
N ASN A 276 2.97 10.38 -9.81
CA ASN A 276 4.22 9.69 -9.53
C ASN A 276 4.23 8.24 -10.03
N GLN A 277 3.31 7.90 -10.92
CA GLN A 277 3.29 6.57 -11.55
C GLN A 277 4.47 6.37 -12.50
N GLU A 278 4.88 5.12 -12.69
CA GLU A 278 5.92 4.75 -13.63
C GLU A 278 5.63 5.32 -15.03
N GLY A 279 6.58 6.06 -15.61
CA GLY A 279 6.45 6.68 -16.93
C GLY A 279 5.37 7.77 -17.03
N ALA A 280 4.98 8.43 -15.93
CA ALA A 280 3.98 9.51 -15.95
C ALA A 280 4.38 10.69 -16.87
N ASN A 281 5.68 10.99 -16.95
CA ASN A 281 6.25 12.03 -17.82
C ASN A 281 6.65 11.51 -19.22
N GLU A 282 6.35 10.26 -19.55
CA GLU A 282 6.79 9.62 -20.78
C GLU A 282 5.60 9.21 -21.65
N THR A 283 5.57 9.66 -22.90
CA THR A 283 4.61 9.16 -23.88
C THR A 283 5.20 7.98 -24.64
N LEU A 284 4.54 6.82 -24.60
CA LEU A 284 4.87 5.69 -25.47
C LEU A 284 3.88 5.59 -26.61
N GLU A 285 4.39 5.45 -27.84
CA GLU A 285 3.53 5.19 -28.99
C GLU A 285 2.86 3.82 -28.85
N GLY A 286 1.56 3.78 -29.15
CA GLY A 286 0.75 2.58 -29.07
C GLY A 286 0.24 2.27 -27.67
N GLU A 287 0.14 3.24 -26.76
CA GLU A 287 -0.58 3.09 -25.48
C GLU A 287 -2.07 2.77 -25.70
N ALA A 288 -2.64 1.98 -24.77
CA ALA A 288 -4.07 1.71 -24.78
C ALA A 288 -4.87 2.98 -24.43
N GLU A 289 -6.04 3.14 -25.04
CA GLU A 289 -6.98 4.21 -24.68
C GLU A 289 -7.91 3.68 -23.60
N ASP A 290 -7.90 4.26 -22.40
CA ASP A 290 -8.70 3.76 -21.27
C ASP A 290 -10.01 4.52 -21.05
N GLY A 291 -10.23 5.63 -21.75
CA GLY A 291 -11.43 6.46 -21.69
C GLY A 291 -11.68 7.15 -20.35
N GLU A 292 -10.79 6.95 -19.38
CA GLU A 292 -10.88 7.52 -18.03
C GLU A 292 -10.14 8.86 -17.99
N LYS A 293 -10.61 9.79 -17.14
CA LYS A 293 -9.87 11.04 -16.92
C LYS A 293 -8.66 10.71 -16.07
N LYS A 294 -7.46 10.95 -16.61
CA LYS A 294 -6.23 10.91 -15.81
C LYS A 294 -6.32 12.01 -14.74
N GLU A 295 -6.17 11.59 -13.48
CA GLU A 295 -5.98 12.50 -12.35
C GLU A 295 -4.47 12.65 -12.11
N GLY A 296 -4.05 13.82 -11.64
CA GLY A 296 -2.66 14.10 -11.30
C GLY A 296 -1.90 14.91 -12.35
N ASN A 297 -0.78 15.48 -11.93
CA ASN A 297 0.15 16.22 -12.78
C ASN A 297 1.57 15.70 -12.53
N ALA A 298 2.21 15.21 -13.60
CA ALA A 298 3.53 14.60 -13.56
C ALA A 298 4.68 15.63 -13.49
N GLU A 299 4.39 16.92 -13.75
CA GLU A 299 5.32 18.04 -13.55
C GLU A 299 5.48 18.43 -12.07
N LEU A 300 4.52 18.05 -11.22
CA LEU A 300 4.63 18.24 -9.78
C LEU A 300 5.71 17.31 -9.20
N LYS A 301 6.18 17.66 -8.00
CA LYS A 301 7.15 16.84 -7.25
C LYS A 301 6.56 16.26 -5.96
N TYR A 302 5.36 16.72 -5.59
CA TYR A 302 4.65 16.38 -4.35
C TYR A 302 3.17 16.74 -4.49
N THR A 303 2.33 16.12 -3.66
CA THR A 303 0.92 16.52 -3.53
C THR A 303 0.79 17.67 -2.54
N ILE A 304 0.00 18.67 -2.89
CA ILE A 304 -0.25 19.86 -2.05
C ILE A 304 -1.60 19.74 -1.33
N PHE A 305 -1.63 20.13 -0.07
CA PHE A 305 -2.82 20.16 0.76
C PHE A 305 -3.31 21.59 1.01
N ASP A 306 -4.63 21.76 1.13
CA ASP A 306 -5.26 23.00 1.56
C ASP A 306 -4.84 23.36 2.99
N GLY A 307 -4.63 24.65 3.25
CA GLY A 307 -4.22 25.18 4.54
C GLY A 307 -2.85 25.83 4.50
N LYS A 308 -2.35 26.22 5.69
CA LYS A 308 -1.01 26.76 5.87
C LYS A 308 -0.30 25.99 6.98
N PRO A 309 1.03 25.79 6.88
CA PRO A 309 1.84 25.29 7.98
C PRO A 309 1.65 26.12 9.25
N GLY A 310 1.75 25.46 10.40
CA GLY A 310 1.68 26.12 11.70
C GLY A 310 2.12 25.19 12.83
N LYS A 311 2.12 25.71 14.06
CA LYS A 311 2.67 25.02 15.25
C LYS A 311 2.13 23.60 15.53
N LYS A 312 0.96 23.25 14.98
CA LYS A 312 0.28 21.95 15.22
C LYS A 312 0.17 21.07 13.96
N VAL A 313 0.40 21.62 12.78
CA VAL A 313 0.24 20.93 11.49
C VAL A 313 1.29 21.49 10.54
N GLY A 314 2.29 20.68 10.20
CA GLY A 314 3.43 21.10 9.40
C GLY A 314 4.52 20.05 9.40
N GLU A 315 5.75 20.48 9.19
CA GLU A 315 6.94 19.64 9.16
C GLU A 315 6.98 18.63 10.32
N GLY A 316 7.30 17.38 10.00
CA GLY A 316 7.46 16.30 10.96
C GLY A 316 6.17 15.68 11.50
N CYS A 317 5.01 16.13 11.03
CA CYS A 317 3.76 15.41 11.24
C CYS A 317 3.69 14.19 10.30
N LEU A 318 2.97 13.15 10.71
CA LEU A 318 2.55 12.06 9.83
C LEU A 318 1.11 12.27 9.39
N ILE A 319 0.79 11.84 8.18
CA ILE A 319 -0.57 11.88 7.62
C ILE A 319 -1.02 10.50 7.20
N ARG A 320 -2.32 10.22 7.38
CA ARG A 320 -2.97 9.00 6.92
C ARG A 320 -4.32 9.31 6.34
N LEU A 321 -4.69 8.66 5.23
CA LEU A 321 -5.99 8.84 4.61
C LEU A 321 -7.11 8.63 5.64
N ALA A 322 -7.98 9.63 5.77
CA ALA A 322 -9.11 9.61 6.69
C ALA A 322 -10.20 8.63 6.20
N LYS A 323 -11.00 8.14 7.13
CA LYS A 323 -12.20 7.33 6.82
C LYS A 323 -13.29 8.16 6.16
#